data_AF-K0ZDA8-F1
#
_entry.id   AF-K0ZDA8-F1
#
_cell.length_a   1.000
_cell.length_b   1.000
_cell.length_c   1.000
_cell.angle_alpha   90.00
_cell.angle_beta   90.00
_cell.angle_gamma   90.00
#
_symmetry.space_group_name_H-M   'P 1'
#
loop_
_entity.id
_entity.type
_entity.pdbx_description
1 polymer ?
#
loop_
_entity_poly.entity_id
_entity_poly.type
_entity_poly.pdbx_seq_one_letter_code
_entity_poly.pdbx_strand_id
1 'polypeptide(L)'
;MDLARKFSPKALTMYLMDFGTNGLAPLSKLPQVADTMLLDQTEKISKFVRIMERELNRRKKLLADYGVGTLDLYRQASGQEEPAIVILLDSYEAFKEEAYEAELFKLLVRISREGLSIGVHLLMTAGRQTNLRAQLYSNFKHQLSLPQNEAGEVRAIVGSTPLAMTMEDIKGRALMKREEVDVIQLALPVYGANDTQVLNNLRQEVASLQEAWTGQRPSAIPMVPEELTMEEFLNLPDVQEAIENDQIPIGLELEMVGSVNISLSKFKHMAYVSNAEDAFDNITHHLLKTILRMPNVHMMLIDAFQEYEAYNDQVKTYVGSKKELSDIGNQLIYEIERRLEKGISSEWIIFIPNMRALVSESDLNDQQLQFMFENGYRVGMRFIIGTDYTYIGTSIDPIPRYLKTNVQWVIFGMRLMDQTFLDKGMYNRDVAPDLDQVYLHSRKEVIKLKISKNK
;
A
#
# COMPACT_ATOMS: atom_id res chain seq x y z
N MET A 1 11.47 -15.90 20.84
CA MET A 1 10.76 -17.17 21.16
C MET A 1 9.87 -17.07 22.39
N ASP A 2 10.37 -16.69 23.57
CA ASP A 2 9.56 -16.72 24.81
C ASP A 2 8.26 -15.88 24.72
N LEU A 3 8.32 -14.68 24.12
CA LEU A 3 7.13 -13.87 23.83
C LEU A 3 6.13 -14.60 22.91
N ALA A 4 6.61 -15.19 21.81
CA ALA A 4 5.77 -15.91 20.86
C ALA A 4 5.12 -17.18 21.44
N ARG A 5 5.72 -17.79 22.46
CA ARG A 5 5.12 -18.94 23.19
C ARG A 5 4.01 -18.51 24.15
N LYS A 6 4.05 -17.27 24.64
CA LYS A 6 3.13 -16.75 25.67
C LYS A 6 1.97 -15.94 25.10
N PHE A 7 2.18 -15.30 23.95
CA PHE A 7 1.22 -14.36 23.38
C PHE A 7 0.84 -14.77 21.96
N SER A 8 -0.47 -14.80 21.70
CA SER A 8 -1.00 -15.02 20.36
C SER A 8 -0.80 -13.77 19.49
N PRO A 9 -0.93 -13.88 18.16
CA PRO A 9 -0.92 -12.74 17.24
C PRO A 9 -1.98 -11.65 17.53
N LYS A 10 -3.03 -11.97 18.30
CA LYS A 10 -4.01 -10.97 18.77
C LYS A 10 -3.45 -10.07 19.87
N ALA A 11 -2.51 -10.58 20.67
CA ALA A 11 -1.94 -9.88 21.81
C ALA A 11 -0.55 -9.27 21.53
N LEU A 12 0.16 -9.75 20.51
CA LEU A 12 1.53 -9.37 20.20
C LEU A 12 1.76 -9.27 18.68
N THR A 13 2.30 -8.13 18.27
CA THR A 13 2.83 -7.88 16.93
C THR A 13 4.33 -7.62 17.02
N MET A 14 5.13 -8.24 16.15
CA MET A 14 6.57 -8.06 16.07
C MET A 14 7.00 -7.53 14.71
N TYR A 15 7.91 -6.55 14.71
CA TYR A 15 8.63 -6.09 13.52
C TYR A 15 10.11 -6.37 13.69
N LEU A 16 10.71 -7.00 12.69
CA LEU A 16 12.13 -7.37 12.70
C LEU A 16 12.89 -6.45 11.75
N MET A 17 13.84 -5.68 12.26
CA MET A 17 14.83 -4.93 11.49
C MET A 17 16.16 -5.67 11.61
N ASP A 18 16.46 -6.52 10.63
CA ASP A 18 17.64 -7.38 10.63
C ASP A 18 18.76 -6.70 9.82
N PHE A 19 19.39 -5.69 10.41
CA PHE A 19 20.49 -4.95 9.77
C PHE A 19 21.87 -5.57 10.05
N GLY A 20 21.90 -6.65 10.84
CA GLY A 20 23.11 -7.38 11.17
C GLY A 20 23.45 -8.44 10.13
N THR A 21 23.58 -9.69 10.58
CA THR A 21 24.04 -10.83 9.76
C THR A 21 22.94 -11.85 9.48
N ASN A 22 21.71 -11.38 9.30
CA ASN A 22 20.51 -12.22 9.13
C ASN A 22 20.23 -13.12 10.35
N GLY A 23 20.51 -12.62 11.56
CA GLY A 23 20.35 -13.37 12.80
C GLY A 23 18.89 -13.58 13.19
N LEU A 24 18.00 -12.70 12.73
CA LEU A 24 16.56 -12.75 12.98
C LEU A 24 15.80 -13.54 11.90
N ALA A 25 16.42 -13.85 10.76
CA ALA A 25 15.79 -14.56 9.66
C ALA A 25 15.04 -15.86 10.05
N PRO A 26 15.52 -16.71 10.98
CA PRO A 26 14.77 -17.90 11.42
C PRO A 26 13.43 -17.58 12.10
N LEU A 27 13.26 -16.37 12.64
CA LEU A 27 12.07 -15.93 13.36
C LEU A 27 11.01 -15.31 12.43
N SER A 28 11.37 -14.98 11.19
CA SER A 28 10.52 -14.26 10.22
C SER A 28 9.14 -14.89 9.98
N LYS A 29 9.03 -16.22 10.16
CA LYS A 29 7.79 -16.98 9.94
C LYS A 29 6.89 -17.13 11.18
N LEU A 30 7.29 -16.57 12.32
CA LEU A 30 6.45 -16.60 13.52
C LEU A 30 5.10 -15.92 13.24
N PRO A 31 3.96 -16.48 13.70
CA PRO A 31 2.63 -15.90 13.47
C PRO A 31 2.46 -14.45 13.93
N GLN A 32 3.23 -14.02 14.93
CA GLN A 32 3.20 -12.68 15.51
C GLN A 32 4.06 -11.68 14.72
N VAL A 33 4.94 -12.14 13.83
CA VAL A 33 5.79 -11.26 13.03
C VAL A 33 4.94 -10.67 11.90
N ALA A 34 4.79 -9.34 11.92
CA ALA A 34 4.13 -8.58 10.87
C ALA A 34 5.01 -8.50 9.63
N ASP A 35 6.27 -8.09 9.79
CA ASP A 35 7.20 -7.93 8.67
C ASP A 35 8.66 -8.03 9.15
N THR A 36 9.54 -8.36 8.20
CA THR A 36 11.00 -8.34 8.35
C THR A 36 11.59 -7.37 7.32
N MET A 37 12.40 -6.43 7.80
CA MET A 37 13.04 -5.38 7.02
C MET A 37 14.56 -5.61 7.01
N LEU A 38 15.13 -5.58 5.81
CA LEU A 38 16.58 -5.62 5.59
C LEU A 38 17.11 -4.21 5.32
N LEU A 39 18.42 -4.03 5.50
CA LEU A 39 19.08 -2.72 5.43
C LEU A 39 18.88 -2.01 4.08
N ASP A 40 18.87 -2.76 2.98
CA ASP A 40 18.74 -2.27 1.60
C ASP A 40 17.30 -1.91 1.20
N GLN A 41 16.30 -2.21 2.04
CA GLN A 41 14.89 -1.97 1.76
C GLN A 41 14.44 -0.56 2.15
N THR A 42 15.13 0.45 1.63
CA THR A 42 14.90 1.89 1.92
C THR A 42 13.43 2.29 1.87
N GLU A 43 12.71 1.96 0.79
CA GLU A 43 11.29 2.33 0.65
C GLU A 43 10.41 1.69 1.74
N LYS A 44 10.64 0.41 2.03
CA LYS A 44 9.88 -0.31 3.06
C LYS A 44 10.12 0.29 4.44
N ILE A 45 11.36 0.62 4.77
CA ILE A 45 11.72 1.23 6.06
C ILE A 45 11.11 2.63 6.18
N SER A 46 11.18 3.46 5.13
CA SER A 46 10.51 4.77 5.12
C SER A 46 9.00 4.64 5.31
N LYS A 47 8.35 3.67 4.67
CA LYS A 47 6.91 3.37 4.87
C LYS A 47 6.61 2.89 6.28
N PHE A 48 7.43 1.99 6.83
CA PHE A 48 7.35 1.56 8.22
C PHE A 48 7.38 2.76 9.17
N VAL A 49 8.30 3.72 8.95
CA VAL A 49 8.39 4.91 9.78
C VAL A 49 7.09 5.70 9.76
N ARG A 50 6.53 5.97 8.57
CA ARG A 50 5.27 6.72 8.43
C ARG A 50 4.08 6.00 9.06
N ILE A 51 3.96 4.68 8.84
CA ILE A 51 2.90 3.85 9.42
C ILE A 51 2.98 3.83 10.94
N MET A 52 4.18 3.63 11.48
CA MET A 52 4.39 3.61 12.93
C MET A 52 4.11 4.98 13.54
N GLU A 53 4.56 6.09 12.95
CA GLU A 53 4.24 7.44 13.43
C GLU A 53 2.72 7.67 13.54
N ARG A 54 1.96 7.24 12.52
CA ARG A 54 0.49 7.29 12.55
C ARG A 54 -0.10 6.40 13.65
N GLU A 55 0.46 5.21 13.85
CA GLU A 55 0.03 4.28 14.88
C GLU A 55 0.29 4.81 16.30
N LEU A 56 1.47 5.41 16.55
CA LEU A 56 1.75 6.07 17.83
C LEU A 56 0.76 7.20 18.10
N ASN A 57 0.39 7.97 17.07
CA ASN A 57 -0.62 9.03 17.18
C ASN A 57 -2.02 8.47 17.45
N ARG A 58 -2.42 7.40 16.75
CA ARG A 58 -3.72 6.72 16.95
C ARG A 58 -3.85 6.24 18.39
N ARG A 59 -2.84 5.54 18.89
CA ARG A 59 -2.86 5.01 20.27
C ARG A 59 -2.92 6.11 21.32
N LYS A 60 -2.12 7.18 21.17
CA LYS A 60 -2.21 8.36 22.05
C LYS A 60 -3.60 8.95 22.09
N LYS A 61 -4.26 9.07 20.94
CA LYS A 61 -5.63 9.55 20.86
C LYS A 61 -6.59 8.60 21.58
N LEU A 62 -6.47 7.28 21.38
CA LEU A 62 -7.27 6.28 22.08
C LEU A 62 -7.16 6.40 23.61
N LEU A 63 -5.94 6.53 24.13
CA LEU A 63 -5.69 6.72 25.56
C LEU A 63 -6.36 8.00 26.08
N ALA A 64 -6.22 9.10 25.34
CA ALA A 64 -6.82 10.39 25.70
C ALA A 64 -8.35 10.35 25.66
N ASP A 65 -8.95 9.73 24.64
CA ASP A 65 -10.40 9.59 24.47
C ASP A 65 -11.03 8.79 25.63
N TYR A 66 -10.28 7.85 26.22
CA TYR A 66 -10.69 7.07 27.40
C TYR A 66 -10.19 7.64 28.74
N GLY A 67 -9.42 8.73 28.74
CA GLY A 67 -8.88 9.35 29.95
C GLY A 67 -7.88 8.47 30.73
N VAL A 68 -7.19 7.55 30.05
CA VAL A 68 -6.28 6.57 30.67
C VAL A 68 -4.82 6.81 30.27
N GLY A 69 -3.89 6.44 31.15
CA GLY A 69 -2.45 6.68 30.96
C GLY A 69 -1.67 5.56 30.29
N THR A 70 -2.24 4.34 30.17
CA THR A 70 -1.53 3.18 29.62
C THR A 70 -2.43 2.28 28.77
N LEU A 71 -1.82 1.51 27.86
CA LEU A 71 -2.54 0.58 26.99
C LEU A 71 -3.29 -0.49 27.79
N ASP A 72 -2.74 -0.94 28.91
CA ASP A 72 -3.41 -1.90 29.79
C ASP A 72 -4.66 -1.32 30.44
N LEU A 73 -4.60 -0.06 30.90
CA LEU A 73 -5.79 0.65 31.39
C LEU A 73 -6.82 0.86 30.28
N TYR A 74 -6.38 1.12 29.04
CA TYR A 74 -7.28 1.20 27.89
C TYR A 74 -7.99 -0.12 27.62
N ARG A 75 -7.27 -1.26 27.62
CA ARG A 75 -7.86 -2.59 27.44
C ARG A 75 -8.90 -2.89 28.52
N GLN A 76 -8.60 -2.52 29.78
CA GLN A 76 -9.54 -2.67 30.91
C GLN A 76 -10.77 -1.78 30.78
N ALA A 77 -10.62 -0.52 30.36
CA ALA A 77 -11.71 0.45 30.27
C ALA A 77 -12.62 0.23 29.04
N SER A 78 -12.03 -0.14 27.90
CA SER A 78 -12.74 -0.31 26.63
C SER A 78 -13.26 -1.74 26.40
N GLY A 79 -12.65 -2.73 27.05
CA GLY A 79 -12.87 -4.16 26.76
C GLY A 79 -12.32 -4.60 25.40
N GLN A 80 -11.63 -3.71 24.65
CA GLN A 80 -11.06 -4.01 23.35
C GLN A 80 -9.64 -4.56 23.49
N GLU A 81 -9.33 -5.59 22.71
CA GLU A 81 -7.96 -6.07 22.55
C GLU A 81 -7.20 -5.15 21.59
N GLU A 82 -6.02 -4.70 22.02
CA GLU A 82 -5.10 -3.90 21.20
C GLU A 82 -3.72 -4.48 21.40
N PRO A 83 -3.04 -5.08 20.39
CA PRO A 83 -1.81 -5.84 20.59
C PRO A 83 -0.65 -4.96 21.07
N ALA A 84 0.23 -5.52 21.89
CA ALA A 84 1.53 -4.91 22.13
C ALA A 84 2.37 -5.00 20.85
N ILE A 85 3.10 -3.93 20.51
CA ILE A 85 4.04 -3.93 19.38
C ILE A 85 5.45 -4.04 19.92
N VAL A 86 6.26 -4.94 19.36
CA VAL A 86 7.67 -5.10 19.69
C VAL A 86 8.49 -4.93 18.43
N ILE A 87 9.37 -3.93 18.42
CA ILE A 87 10.30 -3.67 17.33
C ILE A 87 11.67 -4.20 17.76
N LEU A 88 12.21 -5.14 16.99
CA LEU A 88 13.53 -5.71 17.19
C LEU A 88 14.46 -5.10 16.15
N LEU A 89 15.45 -4.34 16.60
CA LEU A 89 16.48 -3.75 15.75
C LEU A 89 17.82 -4.42 16.02
N ASP A 90 18.31 -5.21 15.07
CA ASP A 90 19.63 -5.81 15.11
C ASP A 90 20.66 -4.92 14.41
N SER A 91 21.72 -4.55 15.10
CA SER A 91 22.83 -3.70 14.63
C SER A 91 22.42 -2.24 14.37
N TYR A 92 22.30 -1.44 15.45
CA TYR A 92 22.01 0.00 15.36
C TYR A 92 22.96 0.76 14.42
N GLU A 93 24.24 0.41 14.42
CA GLU A 93 25.23 1.11 13.62
C GLU A 93 25.05 0.94 12.12
N ALA A 94 24.38 -0.13 11.68
CA ALA A 94 24.29 -0.51 10.28
C ALA A 94 23.47 0.47 9.42
N PHE A 95 22.48 1.16 9.99
CA PHE A 95 21.66 2.12 9.24
C PHE A 95 22.19 3.56 9.25
N LYS A 96 23.38 3.79 9.83
CA LYS A 96 24.03 5.10 9.73
C LYS A 96 24.36 5.38 8.26
N GLU A 97 24.22 6.64 7.85
CA GLU A 97 24.45 7.11 6.47
C GLU A 97 23.40 6.64 5.44
N GLU A 98 22.44 5.81 5.83
CA GLU A 98 21.31 5.46 4.98
C GLU A 98 20.38 6.66 4.75
N ALA A 99 19.70 6.68 3.61
CA ALA A 99 18.80 7.77 3.23
C ALA A 99 17.65 7.99 4.25
N TYR A 100 17.26 6.94 4.96
CA TYR A 100 16.20 6.95 5.97
C TYR A 100 16.72 7.13 7.41
N GLU A 101 18.02 7.34 7.64
CA GLU A 101 18.62 7.40 8.99
C GLU A 101 17.89 8.43 9.88
N ALA A 102 17.69 9.64 9.36
CA ALA A 102 17.16 10.76 10.15
C ALA A 102 15.72 10.51 10.62
N GLU A 103 14.87 9.98 9.74
CA GLU A 103 13.47 9.68 10.03
C GLU A 103 13.33 8.45 10.94
N LEU A 104 14.08 7.39 10.68
CA LEU A 104 14.08 6.20 11.53
C LEU A 104 14.58 6.53 12.94
N PHE A 105 15.70 7.26 13.06
CA PHE A 105 16.24 7.66 14.35
C PHE A 105 15.26 8.53 15.15
N LYS A 106 14.55 9.46 14.49
CA LYS A 106 13.50 10.26 15.12
C LYS A 106 12.38 9.38 15.69
N LEU A 107 11.93 8.39 14.92
CA LEU A 107 10.93 7.42 15.38
C LEU A 107 11.44 6.60 16.58
N LEU A 108 12.66 6.08 16.53
CA LEU A 108 13.24 5.29 17.63
C LEU A 108 13.31 6.08 18.94
N VAL A 109 13.73 7.35 18.89
CA VAL A 109 13.77 8.25 20.05
C VAL A 109 12.37 8.52 20.58
N ARG A 110 11.40 8.68 19.68
CA ARG A 110 10.00 8.83 20.05
C ARG A 110 9.52 7.57 20.78
N ILE A 111 9.68 6.39 20.19
CA ILE A 111 9.29 5.11 20.81
C ILE A 111 9.98 4.92 22.16
N SER A 112 11.27 5.22 22.29
CA SER A 112 11.96 5.03 23.56
C SER A 112 11.39 5.90 24.68
N ARG A 113 10.93 7.12 24.37
CA ARG A 113 10.38 8.07 25.36
C ARG A 113 8.93 7.76 25.75
N GLU A 114 8.07 7.44 24.79
CA GLU A 114 6.61 7.33 25.02
C GLU A 114 6.00 5.98 24.66
N GLY A 115 6.77 5.07 24.04
CA GLY A 115 6.26 3.78 23.56
C GLY A 115 5.67 2.92 24.67
N LEU A 116 6.27 2.93 25.87
CA LEU A 116 5.83 2.09 26.98
C LEU A 116 4.37 2.34 27.38
N SER A 117 3.92 3.60 27.46
CA SER A 117 2.53 3.91 27.83
C SER A 117 1.54 3.46 26.76
N ILE A 118 1.95 3.48 25.49
CA ILE A 118 1.10 3.12 24.35
C ILE A 118 1.31 1.67 23.88
N GLY A 119 2.03 0.86 24.66
CA GLY A 119 2.29 -0.57 24.39
C GLY A 119 3.13 -0.83 23.14
N VAL A 120 4.10 0.04 22.86
CA VAL A 120 5.12 -0.13 21.83
C VAL A 120 6.49 -0.24 22.49
N HIS A 121 7.20 -1.33 22.24
CA HIS A 121 8.45 -1.68 22.88
C HIS A 121 9.57 -1.77 21.85
N LEU A 122 10.76 -1.32 22.24
CA LEU A 122 11.97 -1.37 21.42
C LEU A 122 13.00 -2.28 22.06
N LEU A 123 13.44 -3.30 21.31
CA LEU A 123 14.60 -4.13 21.62
C LEU A 123 15.65 -3.81 20.57
N MET A 124 16.89 -3.58 20.99
CA MET A 124 17.94 -3.12 20.11
C MET A 124 19.28 -3.76 20.49
N THR A 125 20.06 -4.15 19.49
CA THR A 125 21.48 -4.50 19.65
C THR A 125 22.35 -3.39 19.08
N ALA A 126 23.53 -3.21 19.68
CA ALA A 126 24.54 -2.27 19.20
C ALA A 126 25.91 -2.84 19.55
N GLY A 127 26.89 -2.60 18.69
CA GLY A 127 28.27 -3.02 18.92
C GLY A 127 28.87 -2.31 20.12
N ARG A 128 28.67 -0.98 20.22
CA ARG A 128 29.15 -0.17 21.35
C ARG A 128 28.13 0.87 21.76
N GLN A 129 27.97 1.10 23.06
CA GLN A 129 27.04 2.14 23.56
C GLN A 129 27.46 3.56 23.11
N THR A 130 28.76 3.81 22.92
CA THR A 130 29.28 5.10 22.41
C THR A 130 28.80 5.43 21.00
N ASN A 131 28.38 4.43 20.21
CA ASN A 131 27.80 4.63 18.89
C ASN A 131 26.34 5.11 18.96
N LEU A 132 25.68 4.94 20.12
CA LEU A 132 24.31 5.36 20.37
C LEU A 132 24.27 6.82 20.80
N ARG A 133 23.29 7.57 20.30
CA ARG A 133 23.06 8.95 20.74
C ARG A 133 22.34 8.94 22.10
N ALA A 134 22.78 9.79 23.04
CA ALA A 134 22.28 9.84 24.42
C ALA A 134 20.76 9.99 24.56
N GLN A 135 20.14 10.74 23.65
CA GLN A 135 18.69 10.93 23.63
C GLN A 135 17.90 9.64 23.35
N LEU A 136 18.54 8.62 22.76
CA LEU A 136 17.92 7.32 22.54
C LEU A 136 18.11 6.43 23.77
N TYR A 137 19.37 6.20 24.17
CA TYR A 137 19.66 5.16 25.16
C TYR A 137 19.29 5.54 26.60
N SER A 138 19.17 6.83 26.90
CA SER A 138 18.75 7.31 28.23
C SER A 138 17.35 6.84 28.64
N ASN A 139 16.51 6.47 27.68
CA ASN A 139 15.17 5.94 27.95
C ASN A 139 15.13 4.41 28.11
N PHE A 140 16.23 3.68 27.88
CA PHE A 140 16.26 2.23 28.10
C PHE A 140 16.36 1.90 29.59
N LYS A 141 15.25 1.43 30.16
CA LYS A 141 15.20 0.92 31.53
C LYS A 141 16.08 -0.30 31.74
N HIS A 142 16.08 -1.21 30.78
CA HIS A 142 16.85 -2.45 30.84
C HIS A 142 17.97 -2.40 29.82
N GLN A 143 19.20 -2.50 30.32
CA GLN A 143 20.40 -2.57 29.52
C GLN A 143 21.27 -3.71 30.07
N LEU A 144 21.91 -4.44 29.16
CA LEU A 144 22.84 -5.50 29.48
C LEU A 144 24.03 -5.42 28.53
N SER A 145 25.17 -5.95 28.95
CA SER A 145 26.40 -5.96 28.18
C SER A 145 26.94 -7.38 28.12
N LEU A 146 27.07 -7.92 26.91
CA LEU A 146 27.89 -9.11 26.66
C LEU A 146 29.38 -8.75 26.82
N PRO A 147 30.31 -9.72 26.83
CA PRO A 147 31.74 -9.44 26.79
C PRO A 147 32.09 -8.37 25.74
N GLN A 148 32.83 -7.36 26.17
CA GLN A 148 33.35 -6.27 25.34
C GLN A 148 34.87 -6.26 25.43
N ASN A 149 35.52 -5.69 24.42
CA ASN A 149 36.98 -5.60 24.38
C ASN A 149 37.54 -4.74 25.52
N GLU A 150 36.80 -3.70 25.94
CA GLU A 150 37.23 -2.77 26.96
C GLU A 150 36.26 -2.73 28.15
N ALA A 151 36.78 -2.83 29.37
CA ALA A 151 35.98 -2.73 30.59
C ALA A 151 35.25 -1.38 30.72
N GLY A 152 35.78 -0.32 30.08
CA GLY A 152 35.12 1.00 30.02
C GLY A 152 33.78 0.96 29.30
N GLU A 153 33.67 0.19 28.21
CA GLU A 153 32.43 0.04 27.45
C GLU A 153 31.35 -0.69 28.26
N VAL A 154 31.75 -1.73 29.01
CA VAL A 154 30.86 -2.43 29.94
C VAL A 154 30.37 -1.50 31.05
N ARG A 155 31.28 -0.75 31.69
CA ARG A 155 30.96 0.17 32.79
C ARG A 155 30.05 1.32 32.36
N ALA A 156 30.13 1.77 31.12
CA ALA A 156 29.22 2.78 30.57
C ALA A 156 27.76 2.29 30.55
N ILE A 157 27.55 0.98 30.38
CA ILE A 157 26.22 0.35 30.30
C ILE A 157 25.68 -0.03 31.68
N VAL A 158 26.45 -0.81 32.46
CA VAL A 158 25.98 -1.40 33.73
C VAL A 158 26.42 -0.63 34.97
N GLY A 159 27.23 0.42 34.81
CA GLY A 159 27.83 1.18 35.90
C GLY A 159 29.16 0.59 36.39
N SER A 160 29.75 1.25 37.39
CA SER A 160 31.03 0.84 37.96
C SER A 160 30.92 -0.52 38.66
N THR A 161 31.70 -1.50 38.21
CA THR A 161 31.78 -2.84 38.79
C THR A 161 33.15 -3.48 38.51
N PRO A 162 33.70 -4.29 39.44
CA PRO A 162 34.87 -5.12 39.15
C PRO A 162 34.55 -6.21 38.13
N LEU A 163 33.29 -6.64 38.02
CA LEU A 163 32.85 -7.69 37.10
C LEU A 163 33.11 -7.36 35.63
N ALA A 164 33.23 -6.07 35.28
CA ALA A 164 33.59 -5.63 33.94
C ALA A 164 34.98 -6.12 33.47
N MET A 165 35.87 -6.51 34.40
CA MET A 165 37.19 -7.05 34.08
C MET A 165 37.29 -8.57 34.33
N THR A 166 36.38 -9.14 35.11
CA THR A 166 36.44 -10.55 35.55
C THR A 166 35.34 -11.43 34.96
N MET A 167 34.41 -10.87 34.19
CA MET A 167 33.40 -11.65 33.46
C MET A 167 34.08 -12.59 32.46
N GLU A 168 33.71 -13.86 32.53
CA GLU A 168 34.19 -14.90 31.61
C GLU A 168 33.66 -14.65 30.18
N ASP A 169 34.53 -14.88 29.18
CA ASP A 169 34.15 -14.80 27.76
C ASP A 169 33.49 -16.11 27.32
N ILE A 170 32.22 -16.27 27.70
CA ILE A 170 31.37 -17.40 27.34
C ILE A 170 30.22 -16.88 26.50
N LYS A 171 29.92 -17.52 25.37
CA LYS A 171 28.77 -17.14 24.52
C LYS A 171 27.47 -17.08 25.36
N GLY A 172 26.78 -15.94 25.28
CA GLY A 172 25.54 -15.69 26.02
C GLY A 172 25.73 -15.27 27.48
N ARG A 173 26.97 -15.19 27.99
CA ARG A 173 27.27 -14.54 29.26
C ARG A 173 27.07 -13.03 29.13
N ALA A 174 26.49 -12.38 30.12
CA ALA A 174 26.31 -10.94 30.13
C ALA A 174 26.31 -10.37 31.56
N LEU A 175 26.58 -9.07 31.67
CA LEU A 175 26.29 -8.29 32.88
C LEU A 175 24.98 -7.53 32.69
N MET A 176 24.15 -7.51 33.73
CA MET A 176 22.91 -6.74 33.76
C MET A 176 22.81 -5.99 35.08
N LYS A 177 22.51 -4.69 35.02
CA LYS A 177 22.24 -3.92 36.23
C LYS A 177 20.78 -4.11 36.65
N ARG A 178 20.57 -4.64 37.86
CA ARG A 178 19.27 -4.69 38.54
C ARG A 178 19.36 -3.76 39.77
N GLU A 179 19.31 -4.31 40.98
CA GLU A 179 19.71 -3.60 42.19
C GLU A 179 21.24 -3.49 42.24
N GLU A 180 21.92 -4.61 42.00
CA GLU A 180 23.37 -4.70 41.80
C GLU A 180 23.69 -5.14 40.35
N VAL A 181 24.97 -5.20 40.01
CA VAL A 181 25.41 -5.73 38.72
C VAL A 181 25.57 -7.24 38.84
N ASP A 182 24.68 -7.98 38.16
CA ASP A 182 24.68 -9.44 38.17
C ASP A 182 25.35 -10.01 36.92
N VAL A 183 26.05 -11.13 37.12
CA VAL A 183 26.50 -12.00 36.03
C VAL A 183 25.33 -12.94 35.66
N ILE A 184 24.88 -12.88 34.41
CA ILE A 184 23.78 -13.70 33.90
C ILE A 184 24.20 -14.55 32.72
N GLN A 185 23.59 -15.72 32.56
CA GLN A 185 23.71 -16.56 31.38
C GLN A 185 22.39 -16.57 30.62
N LEU A 186 22.41 -16.11 29.37
CA LEU A 186 21.24 -16.10 28.51
C LEU A 186 20.87 -17.54 28.10
N ALA A 187 19.57 -17.84 28.14
CA ALA A 187 19.05 -19.10 27.65
C ALA A 187 19.09 -19.15 26.13
N LEU A 188 19.33 -20.35 25.59
CA LEU A 188 19.13 -20.60 24.16
C LEU A 188 17.63 -20.53 23.82
N PRO A 189 17.23 -20.08 22.62
CA PRO A 189 15.83 -20.02 22.22
C PRO A 189 15.17 -21.41 22.16
N VAL A 190 15.99 -22.43 21.85
CA VAL A 190 15.67 -23.86 21.85
C VAL A 190 16.92 -24.65 22.25
N TYR A 191 16.74 -25.86 22.76
CA TYR A 191 17.86 -26.76 23.06
C TYR A 191 18.53 -27.25 21.76
N GLY A 192 19.85 -27.41 21.79
CA GLY A 192 20.64 -28.08 20.76
C GLY A 192 22.07 -28.30 21.24
N ALA A 193 22.71 -29.39 20.84
CA ALA A 193 24.07 -29.73 21.26
C ALA A 193 25.15 -28.90 20.55
N ASN A 194 24.80 -28.24 19.44
CA ASN A 194 25.66 -27.35 18.66
C ASN A 194 24.82 -26.31 17.90
N ASP A 195 25.49 -25.28 17.35
CA ASP A 195 24.84 -24.15 16.66
C ASP A 195 23.92 -24.59 15.52
N THR A 196 24.31 -25.60 14.74
CA THR A 196 23.49 -26.16 13.65
C THR A 196 22.21 -26.79 14.17
N GLN A 197 22.28 -27.55 15.27
CA GLN A 197 21.12 -28.18 15.87
C GLN A 197 20.18 -27.14 16.49
N VAL A 198 20.73 -26.11 17.15
CA VAL A 198 19.93 -24.98 17.68
C VAL A 198 19.17 -24.29 16.53
N LEU A 199 19.83 -24.03 15.41
CA LEU A 199 19.20 -23.39 14.25
C LEU A 199 18.09 -24.26 13.64
N ASN A 200 18.33 -25.55 13.45
CA ASN A 200 17.34 -26.47 12.89
C ASN A 200 16.12 -26.64 13.82
N ASN A 201 16.36 -26.82 15.12
CA ASN A 201 15.30 -26.92 16.11
C ASN A 201 14.49 -25.60 16.21
N LEU A 202 15.15 -24.45 16.04
CA LEU A 202 14.46 -23.16 16.04
C LEU A 202 13.52 -23.04 14.83
N ARG A 203 13.98 -23.44 13.64
CA ARG A 203 13.15 -23.45 12.43
C ARG A 203 11.95 -24.39 12.58
N GLN A 204 12.15 -25.56 13.18
CA GLN A 204 11.06 -26.51 13.45
C GLN A 204 10.03 -25.95 14.44
N GLU A 205 10.49 -25.35 15.54
CA GLU A 205 9.62 -24.71 16.52
C GLU A 205 8.79 -23.57 15.90
N VAL A 206 9.43 -22.72 15.07
CA VAL A 206 8.74 -21.64 14.36
C VAL A 206 7.70 -22.21 13.38
N ALA A 207 8.04 -23.26 12.62
CA ALA A 207 7.09 -23.93 11.72
C ALA A 207 5.90 -24.53 12.48
N SER A 208 6.15 -25.16 13.62
CA SER A 208 5.08 -25.71 14.47
C SER A 208 4.12 -24.62 14.97
N LEU A 209 4.65 -23.48 15.44
CA LEU A 209 3.82 -22.33 15.81
C LEU A 209 3.06 -21.75 14.61
N GLN A 210 3.68 -21.75 13.44
CA GLN A 210 3.07 -21.30 12.19
C GLN A 210 1.86 -22.17 11.80
N GLU A 211 1.99 -23.49 11.88
CA GLU A 211 0.94 -24.46 11.58
C GLU A 211 -0.19 -24.44 12.62
N ALA A 212 0.16 -24.24 13.89
CA ALA A 212 -0.82 -24.20 14.98
C ALA A 212 -1.74 -22.96 14.94
N TRP A 213 -1.33 -21.86 14.30
CA TRP A 213 -2.12 -20.63 14.25
C TRP A 213 -2.96 -20.52 12.98
N THR A 214 -4.29 -20.61 13.16
CA THR A 214 -5.29 -20.47 12.09
C THR A 214 -6.01 -19.12 12.09
N GLY A 215 -5.71 -18.25 13.06
CA GLY A 215 -6.33 -16.92 13.16
C GLY A 215 -5.68 -15.88 12.24
N GLN A 216 -6.21 -14.66 12.30
CA GLN A 216 -5.63 -13.52 11.59
C GLN A 216 -4.21 -13.24 12.09
N ARG A 217 -3.30 -12.92 11.16
CA ARG A 217 -1.93 -12.46 11.46
C ARG A 217 -1.86 -10.94 11.33
N PRO A 218 -0.87 -10.29 11.97
CA PRO A 218 -0.64 -8.87 11.78
C PRO A 218 -0.29 -8.59 10.32
N SER A 219 -0.79 -7.48 9.77
CA SER A 219 -0.49 -7.08 8.40
C SER A 219 0.97 -6.64 8.26
N ALA A 220 1.63 -7.09 7.19
CA ALA A 220 2.96 -6.62 6.80
C ALA A 220 2.93 -5.14 6.40
N ILE A 221 4.11 -4.54 6.22
CA ILE A 221 4.20 -3.19 5.67
C ILE A 221 3.73 -3.26 4.21
N PRO A 222 2.68 -2.49 3.85
CA PRO A 222 2.11 -2.57 2.52
C PRO A 222 3.12 -2.04 1.50
N MET A 223 3.55 -2.94 0.61
CA MET A 223 4.48 -2.65 -0.46
C MET A 223 3.77 -2.78 -1.79
N VAL A 224 3.98 -1.77 -2.63
CA VAL A 224 3.49 -1.80 -4.00
C VAL A 224 4.32 -2.86 -4.73
N PRO A 225 3.71 -3.86 -5.37
CA PRO A 225 4.48 -4.85 -6.09
C PRO A 225 5.25 -4.19 -7.24
N GLU A 226 6.45 -4.67 -7.55
CA GLU A 226 7.23 -4.15 -8.68
C GLU A 226 6.49 -4.32 -10.01
N GLU A 227 5.86 -5.48 -10.18
CA GLU A 227 4.94 -5.76 -11.27
C GLU A 227 3.60 -6.22 -10.68
N LEU A 228 2.52 -5.59 -11.14
CA LEU A 228 1.17 -6.00 -10.79
C LEU A 228 0.55 -6.65 -12.02
N THR A 229 0.24 -7.93 -11.97
CA THR A 229 -0.57 -8.58 -13.02
C THR A 229 -2.06 -8.34 -12.79
N MET A 230 -2.86 -8.50 -13.84
CA MET A 230 -4.30 -8.34 -13.72
C MET A 230 -4.94 -9.39 -12.81
N GLU A 231 -4.41 -10.62 -12.85
CA GLU A 231 -4.88 -11.72 -11.99
C GLU A 231 -4.59 -11.43 -10.51
N GLU A 232 -3.37 -10.97 -10.18
CA GLU A 232 -3.03 -10.56 -8.83
C GLU A 232 -3.92 -9.42 -8.34
N PHE A 233 -4.13 -8.40 -9.18
CA PHE A 233 -5.00 -7.26 -8.83
C PHE A 233 -6.43 -7.69 -8.51
N LEU A 234 -7.05 -8.53 -9.36
CA LEU A 234 -8.41 -9.01 -9.16
C LEU A 234 -8.57 -9.98 -7.97
N ASN A 235 -7.50 -10.64 -7.55
CA ASN A 235 -7.50 -11.57 -6.41
C ASN A 235 -7.27 -10.88 -5.06
N LEU A 236 -7.03 -9.56 -5.04
CA LEU A 236 -6.91 -8.82 -3.80
C LEU A 236 -8.28 -8.76 -3.07
N PRO A 237 -8.36 -9.05 -1.76
CA PRO A 237 -9.62 -9.12 -1.04
C PRO A 237 -10.46 -7.83 -1.11
N ASP A 238 -9.81 -6.67 -1.05
CA ASP A 238 -10.47 -5.37 -1.11
C ASP A 238 -10.98 -5.02 -2.53
N VAL A 239 -10.29 -5.52 -3.57
CA VAL A 239 -10.75 -5.43 -4.96
C VAL A 239 -11.97 -6.32 -5.19
N GLN A 240 -11.98 -7.53 -4.65
CA GLN A 240 -13.14 -8.44 -4.72
C GLN A 240 -14.35 -7.83 -4.01
N GLU A 241 -14.15 -7.31 -2.79
CA GLU A 241 -15.19 -6.61 -2.04
C GLU A 241 -15.72 -5.37 -2.81
N ALA A 242 -14.85 -4.63 -3.50
CA ALA A 242 -15.26 -3.49 -4.32
C ALA A 242 -16.17 -3.92 -5.48
N ILE A 243 -15.81 -5.00 -6.18
CA ILE A 243 -16.58 -5.54 -7.30
C ILE A 243 -17.95 -6.03 -6.84
N GLU A 244 -18.01 -6.75 -5.73
CA GLU A 244 -19.27 -7.23 -5.13
C GLU A 244 -20.20 -6.08 -4.72
N ASN A 245 -19.62 -4.94 -4.33
CA ASN A 245 -20.34 -3.74 -3.92
C ASN A 245 -20.58 -2.73 -5.06
N ASP A 246 -20.51 -3.16 -6.33
CA ASP A 246 -20.74 -2.32 -7.51
C ASP A 246 -19.85 -1.05 -7.52
N GLN A 247 -18.59 -1.22 -7.14
CA GLN A 247 -17.55 -0.21 -7.22
C GLN A 247 -16.51 -0.63 -8.25
N ILE A 248 -16.13 0.29 -9.15
CA ILE A 248 -15.10 0.05 -10.16
C ILE A 248 -13.74 0.20 -9.46
N PRO A 249 -12.95 -0.87 -9.28
CA PRO A 249 -11.60 -0.73 -8.75
C PRO A 249 -10.68 -0.17 -9.84
N ILE A 250 -9.98 0.93 -9.56
CA ILE A 250 -9.18 1.64 -10.58
C ILE A 250 -7.71 1.29 -10.51
N GLY A 251 -7.21 0.92 -9.33
CA GLY A 251 -5.79 0.63 -9.10
C GLY A 251 -5.46 0.68 -7.61
N LEU A 252 -4.21 0.41 -7.28
CA LEU A 252 -3.70 0.44 -5.91
C LEU A 252 -3.04 1.79 -5.63
N GLU A 253 -3.41 2.47 -4.56
CA GLU A 253 -2.63 3.65 -4.15
C GLU A 253 -1.27 3.22 -3.57
N LEU A 254 -0.27 4.10 -3.60
CA LEU A 254 1.12 3.69 -3.40
C LEU A 254 1.58 3.59 -1.92
N GLU A 255 0.83 4.13 -0.97
CA GLU A 255 1.25 4.34 0.42
C GLU A 255 0.84 3.20 1.35
N MET A 256 -0.43 2.84 1.35
CA MET A 256 -1.09 1.74 2.06
C MET A 256 -1.46 0.56 1.15
N VAL A 257 -1.28 0.70 -0.17
CA VAL A 257 -1.52 -0.36 -1.18
C VAL A 257 -2.98 -0.83 -1.17
N GLY A 258 -3.88 0.05 -0.75
CA GLY A 258 -5.32 -0.18 -0.83
C GLY A 258 -5.84 0.09 -2.24
N SER A 259 -6.85 -0.68 -2.64
CA SER A 259 -7.62 -0.41 -3.84
C SER A 259 -8.35 0.93 -3.75
N VAL A 260 -8.24 1.72 -4.82
CA VAL A 260 -9.00 2.95 -4.99
C VAL A 260 -10.17 2.67 -5.92
N ASN A 261 -11.37 2.79 -5.36
CA ASN A 261 -12.59 2.32 -5.98
C ASN A 261 -13.56 3.48 -6.22
N ILE A 262 -14.28 3.44 -7.34
CA ILE A 262 -15.33 4.42 -7.66
C ILE A 262 -16.69 3.71 -7.68
N SER A 263 -17.57 4.04 -6.73
CA SER A 263 -18.94 3.51 -6.73
C SER A 263 -19.70 3.91 -8.00
N LEU A 264 -20.39 2.96 -8.64
CA LEU A 264 -21.22 3.20 -9.82
C LEU A 264 -22.31 4.26 -9.57
N SER A 265 -22.84 4.35 -8.35
CA SER A 265 -23.80 5.39 -7.95
C SER A 265 -23.26 6.82 -8.04
N LYS A 266 -21.94 7.00 -7.88
CA LYS A 266 -21.25 8.30 -7.94
C LYS A 266 -20.53 8.52 -9.27
N PHE A 267 -20.44 7.49 -10.10
CA PHE A 267 -19.78 7.51 -11.39
C PHE A 267 -20.70 8.04 -12.48
N LYS A 268 -20.27 9.09 -13.18
CA LYS A 268 -20.92 9.56 -14.42
C LYS A 268 -20.14 9.13 -15.65
N HIS A 269 -19.02 9.81 -15.89
CA HIS A 269 -18.17 9.60 -17.06
C HIS A 269 -16.72 9.73 -16.66
N MET A 270 -15.86 8.98 -17.35
CA MET A 270 -14.42 9.00 -17.19
C MET A 270 -13.74 9.22 -18.54
N ALA A 271 -12.66 9.96 -18.53
CA ALA A 271 -11.71 10.01 -19.62
C ALA A 271 -10.35 9.52 -19.14
N TYR A 272 -9.60 8.88 -20.02
CA TYR A 272 -8.19 8.60 -19.78
C TYR A 272 -7.35 9.11 -20.94
N VAL A 273 -6.18 9.66 -20.60
CA VAL A 273 -5.29 10.34 -21.53
C VAL A 273 -3.84 10.04 -21.19
N SER A 274 -3.03 9.92 -22.24
CA SER A 274 -1.59 9.77 -22.16
C SER A 274 -0.94 10.43 -23.38
N ASN A 275 0.33 10.84 -23.25
CA ASN A 275 1.21 11.19 -24.38
C ASN A 275 2.15 10.05 -24.78
N ALA A 276 2.14 8.94 -24.05
CA ALA A 276 2.87 7.71 -24.36
C ALA A 276 1.88 6.61 -24.76
N GLU A 277 2.11 5.99 -25.92
CA GLU A 277 1.26 4.94 -26.50
C GLU A 277 1.20 3.70 -25.61
N ASP A 278 2.34 3.22 -25.12
CA ASP A 278 2.40 2.06 -24.21
C ASP A 278 1.59 2.28 -22.92
N ALA A 279 1.67 3.48 -22.34
CA ALA A 279 0.89 3.82 -21.15
C ALA A 279 -0.61 3.92 -21.47
N PHE A 280 -0.96 4.43 -22.65
CA PHE A 280 -2.35 4.50 -23.11
C PHE A 280 -2.95 3.10 -23.28
N ASP A 281 -2.22 2.20 -23.95
CA ASP A 281 -2.62 0.82 -24.15
C ASP A 281 -2.77 0.08 -22.83
N ASN A 282 -1.81 0.27 -21.91
CA ASN A 282 -1.84 -0.35 -20.59
C ASN A 282 -3.06 0.08 -19.76
N ILE A 283 -3.40 1.37 -19.76
CA ILE A 283 -4.61 1.89 -19.10
C ILE A 283 -5.86 1.28 -19.72
N THR A 284 -5.93 1.22 -21.06
CA THR A 284 -7.06 0.67 -21.79
C THR A 284 -7.32 -0.78 -21.40
N HIS A 285 -6.27 -1.61 -21.46
CA HIS A 285 -6.32 -3.02 -21.10
C HIS A 285 -6.68 -3.25 -19.63
N HIS A 286 -6.11 -2.46 -18.72
CA HIS A 286 -6.45 -2.54 -17.30
C HIS A 286 -7.93 -2.28 -17.06
N LEU A 287 -8.46 -1.17 -17.58
CA LEU A 287 -9.87 -0.79 -17.37
C LEU A 287 -10.83 -1.80 -18.03
N LEU A 288 -10.57 -2.23 -19.27
CA LEU A 288 -11.37 -3.25 -19.95
C LEU A 288 -11.47 -4.53 -19.12
N LYS A 289 -10.31 -5.09 -18.74
CA LYS A 289 -10.26 -6.33 -17.94
C LYS A 289 -10.94 -6.17 -16.59
N THR A 290 -10.88 -4.98 -15.98
CA THR A 290 -11.53 -4.72 -14.69
C THR A 290 -13.04 -4.73 -14.83
N ILE A 291 -13.58 -3.99 -15.80
CA ILE A 291 -15.03 -3.86 -15.97
C ILE A 291 -15.65 -5.18 -16.43
N LEU A 292 -14.93 -5.97 -17.24
CA LEU A 292 -15.35 -7.32 -17.63
C LEU A 292 -15.53 -8.29 -16.46
N ARG A 293 -15.00 -7.96 -15.28
CA ARG A 293 -15.16 -8.75 -14.05
C ARG A 293 -16.31 -8.29 -13.18
N MET A 294 -16.98 -7.19 -13.52
CA MET A 294 -18.12 -6.69 -12.77
C MET A 294 -19.41 -7.43 -13.18
N PRO A 295 -20.03 -8.24 -12.30
CA PRO A 295 -21.12 -9.14 -12.68
C PRO A 295 -22.42 -8.42 -13.06
N ASN A 296 -22.69 -7.26 -12.45
CA ASN A 296 -23.93 -6.50 -12.64
C ASN A 296 -23.82 -5.43 -13.74
N VAL A 297 -22.69 -5.37 -14.45
CA VAL A 297 -22.40 -4.32 -15.43
C VAL A 297 -22.30 -4.91 -16.82
N HIS A 298 -23.04 -4.34 -17.77
CA HIS A 298 -22.90 -4.69 -19.18
C HIS A 298 -21.88 -3.78 -19.85
N MET A 299 -21.01 -4.34 -20.69
CA MET A 299 -20.06 -3.56 -21.48
C MET A 299 -20.46 -3.53 -22.96
N MET A 300 -20.46 -2.32 -23.53
CA MET A 300 -20.39 -2.10 -24.97
C MET A 300 -19.00 -1.56 -25.30
N LEU A 301 -18.27 -2.22 -26.20
CA LEU A 301 -16.96 -1.79 -26.68
C LEU A 301 -17.10 -1.21 -28.09
N ILE A 302 -16.79 0.08 -28.24
CA ILE A 302 -16.81 0.79 -29.52
C ILE A 302 -15.37 0.96 -30.00
N ASP A 303 -14.91 0.02 -30.82
CA ASP A 303 -13.52 -0.10 -31.26
C ASP A 303 -13.39 0.26 -32.75
N ALA A 304 -13.28 1.56 -33.01
CA ALA A 304 -13.31 2.10 -34.37
C ALA A 304 -12.14 1.66 -35.26
N PHE A 305 -10.99 1.30 -34.67
CA PHE A 305 -9.81 0.80 -35.39
C PHE A 305 -9.61 -0.70 -35.25
N GLN A 306 -10.49 -1.41 -34.54
CA GLN A 306 -10.42 -2.86 -34.33
C GLN A 306 -9.13 -3.32 -33.63
N GLU A 307 -8.51 -2.45 -32.83
CA GLU A 307 -7.28 -2.75 -32.08
C GLU A 307 -7.52 -3.72 -30.90
N TYR A 308 -8.78 -3.84 -30.47
CA TYR A 308 -9.26 -4.58 -29.31
C TYR A 308 -10.29 -5.67 -29.70
N GLU A 309 -10.25 -6.15 -30.95
CA GLU A 309 -11.16 -7.20 -31.46
C GLU A 309 -11.14 -8.49 -30.60
N ALA A 310 -10.01 -8.77 -29.93
CA ALA A 310 -9.87 -9.91 -29.02
C ALA A 310 -10.86 -9.90 -27.83
N TYR A 311 -11.52 -8.77 -27.55
CA TYR A 311 -12.55 -8.65 -26.52
C TYR A 311 -13.98 -8.86 -27.03
N ASN A 312 -14.20 -9.05 -28.35
CA ASN A 312 -15.53 -9.19 -28.95
C ASN A 312 -16.40 -10.25 -28.24
N ASP A 313 -15.85 -11.44 -28.03
CA ASP A 313 -16.58 -12.55 -27.38
C ASP A 313 -16.72 -12.38 -25.85
N GLN A 314 -16.07 -11.38 -25.26
CA GLN A 314 -16.08 -11.12 -23.81
C GLN A 314 -17.07 -10.01 -23.43
N VAL A 315 -17.34 -9.08 -24.35
CA VAL A 315 -18.26 -7.96 -24.13
C VAL A 315 -19.69 -8.34 -24.52
N LYS A 316 -20.68 -7.62 -23.97
CA LYS A 316 -22.09 -7.85 -24.35
C LYS A 316 -22.39 -7.32 -25.74
N THR A 317 -21.69 -6.27 -26.16
CA THR A 317 -21.85 -5.66 -27.48
C THR A 317 -20.50 -5.12 -27.95
N TYR A 318 -20.07 -5.57 -29.11
CA TYR A 318 -18.88 -5.07 -29.79
C TYR A 318 -19.30 -4.30 -31.04
N VAL A 319 -18.71 -3.14 -31.27
CA VAL A 319 -18.97 -2.27 -32.40
C VAL A 319 -17.63 -1.91 -33.04
N GLY A 320 -17.35 -2.48 -34.20
CA GLY A 320 -16.07 -2.23 -34.90
C GLY A 320 -16.21 -2.07 -36.40
N SER A 321 -17.36 -2.42 -37.00
CA SER A 321 -17.52 -2.22 -38.45
C SER A 321 -17.91 -0.78 -38.78
N LYS A 322 -17.38 -0.25 -39.88
CA LYS A 322 -17.69 1.11 -40.36
C LYS A 322 -19.20 1.37 -40.51
N LYS A 323 -19.98 0.34 -40.86
CA LYS A 323 -21.44 0.43 -41.00
C LYS A 323 -22.15 0.60 -39.65
N GLU A 324 -21.64 -0.05 -38.60
CA GLU A 324 -22.20 0.11 -37.24
C GLU A 324 -21.77 1.45 -36.66
N LEU A 325 -20.53 1.87 -36.91
CA LEU A 325 -19.97 3.13 -36.42
C LEU A 325 -20.64 4.36 -37.03
N SER A 326 -20.98 4.34 -38.32
CA SER A 326 -21.48 5.54 -39.01
C SER A 326 -22.66 6.21 -38.31
N ASP A 327 -23.57 5.43 -37.73
CA ASP A 327 -24.81 5.90 -37.09
C ASP A 327 -24.85 5.68 -35.56
N ILE A 328 -23.70 5.35 -34.95
CA ILE A 328 -23.64 4.95 -33.53
C ILE A 328 -24.14 6.03 -32.56
N GLY A 329 -23.91 7.31 -32.87
CA GLY A 329 -24.39 8.43 -32.06
C GLY A 329 -25.91 8.47 -31.97
N ASN A 330 -26.62 8.30 -33.08
CA ASN A 330 -28.07 8.27 -33.11
C ASN A 330 -28.63 7.03 -32.40
N GLN A 331 -27.98 5.87 -32.56
CA GLN A 331 -28.37 4.64 -31.89
C GLN A 331 -28.27 4.75 -30.36
N LEU A 332 -27.19 5.34 -29.85
CA LEU A 332 -27.00 5.56 -28.42
C LEU A 332 -28.03 6.55 -27.86
N ILE A 333 -28.33 7.64 -28.59
CA ILE A 333 -29.38 8.59 -28.21
C ILE A 333 -30.74 7.91 -28.13
N TYR A 334 -31.12 7.17 -29.18
CA TYR A 334 -32.37 6.43 -29.22
C TYR A 334 -32.48 5.46 -28.03
N GLU A 335 -31.39 4.76 -27.69
CA GLU A 335 -31.38 3.86 -26.53
C GLU A 335 -31.56 4.62 -25.21
N ILE A 336 -30.90 5.76 -25.03
CA ILE A 336 -31.05 6.61 -23.84
C ILE A 336 -32.50 7.11 -23.71
N GLU A 337 -33.09 7.62 -24.79
CA GLU A 337 -34.48 8.08 -24.82
C GLU A 337 -35.45 6.95 -24.47
N ARG A 338 -35.29 5.79 -25.11
CA ARG A 338 -36.09 4.59 -24.83
C ARG A 338 -36.01 4.18 -23.36
N ARG A 339 -34.83 4.27 -22.75
CA ARG A 339 -34.64 3.94 -21.33
C ARG A 339 -35.26 4.98 -20.41
N LEU A 340 -35.18 6.27 -20.76
CA LEU A 340 -35.84 7.35 -20.03
C LEU A 340 -37.36 7.14 -20.02
N GLU A 341 -37.95 6.84 -21.17
CA GLU A 341 -39.39 6.60 -21.32
C GLU A 341 -39.87 5.36 -20.54
N LYS A 342 -39.08 4.28 -20.57
CA LYS A 342 -39.45 3.00 -19.95
C LYS A 342 -38.99 2.84 -18.50
N GLY A 343 -38.25 3.81 -17.95
CA GLY A 343 -37.67 3.72 -16.62
C GLY A 343 -36.65 2.59 -16.46
N ILE A 344 -35.89 2.29 -17.51
CA ILE A 344 -34.85 1.24 -17.48
C ILE A 344 -33.56 1.84 -16.92
N SER A 345 -32.95 1.16 -15.94
CA SER A 345 -31.73 1.62 -15.28
C SER A 345 -30.66 0.53 -15.14
N SER A 346 -30.66 -0.47 -16.01
CA SER A 346 -29.59 -1.48 -16.04
C SER A 346 -28.23 -0.81 -16.29
N GLU A 347 -27.21 -1.25 -15.58
CA GLU A 347 -25.87 -0.67 -15.61
C GLU A 347 -25.13 -1.05 -16.92
N TRP A 348 -24.74 -0.03 -17.69
CA TRP A 348 -23.95 -0.17 -18.91
C TRP A 348 -22.73 0.75 -18.86
N ILE A 349 -21.56 0.20 -19.14
CA ILE A 349 -20.38 0.97 -19.53
C ILE A 349 -20.25 0.93 -21.04
N ILE A 350 -20.32 2.11 -21.65
CA ILE A 350 -19.97 2.35 -23.04
C ILE A 350 -18.50 2.73 -23.08
N PHE A 351 -17.66 1.79 -23.52
CA PHE A 351 -16.22 1.92 -23.56
C PHE A 351 -15.78 2.32 -24.97
N ILE A 352 -15.13 3.48 -25.09
CA ILE A 352 -14.63 4.04 -26.34
C ILE A 352 -13.11 4.17 -26.19
N PRO A 353 -12.30 3.21 -26.66
CA PRO A 353 -10.86 3.24 -26.48
C PRO A 353 -10.19 4.43 -27.16
N ASN A 354 -10.76 4.91 -28.27
CA ASN A 354 -10.19 6.02 -29.02
C ASN A 354 -11.30 6.94 -29.56
N MET A 355 -11.53 8.06 -28.87
CA MET A 355 -12.53 9.04 -29.28
C MET A 355 -12.23 9.67 -30.64
N ARG A 356 -10.96 9.91 -30.96
CA ARG A 356 -10.58 10.49 -32.25
C ARG A 356 -10.97 9.56 -33.39
N ALA A 357 -10.69 8.27 -33.24
CA ALA A 357 -11.05 7.23 -34.20
C ALA A 357 -12.57 7.16 -34.41
N LEU A 358 -13.33 7.19 -33.31
CA LEU A 358 -14.80 7.20 -33.36
C LEU A 358 -15.33 8.41 -34.14
N VAL A 359 -14.82 9.62 -33.86
CA VAL A 359 -15.24 10.83 -34.56
C VAL A 359 -14.87 10.79 -36.04
N SER A 360 -13.75 10.17 -36.42
CA SER A 360 -13.38 10.04 -37.85
C SER A 360 -14.21 9.01 -38.62
N GLU A 361 -14.81 8.03 -37.94
CA GLU A 361 -15.54 6.92 -38.55
C GLU A 361 -17.07 7.00 -38.34
N SER A 362 -17.57 8.06 -37.70
CA SER A 362 -18.99 8.24 -37.40
C SER A 362 -19.47 9.67 -37.64
N ASP A 363 -20.80 9.84 -37.70
CA ASP A 363 -21.45 11.16 -37.74
C ASP A 363 -21.61 11.80 -36.35
N LEU A 364 -20.83 11.33 -35.35
CA LEU A 364 -20.90 11.82 -33.97
C LEU A 364 -20.52 13.31 -33.89
N ASN A 365 -21.43 14.12 -33.38
CA ASN A 365 -21.21 15.53 -33.11
C ASN A 365 -21.31 15.89 -31.62
N ASP A 366 -20.98 17.13 -31.28
CA ASP A 366 -20.94 17.64 -29.91
C ASP A 366 -22.30 17.73 -29.24
N GLN A 367 -23.36 18.04 -29.99
CA GLN A 367 -24.73 18.07 -29.46
C GLN A 367 -25.17 16.67 -29.04
N GLN A 368 -24.86 15.66 -29.85
CA GLN A 368 -25.13 14.26 -29.52
C GLN A 368 -24.32 13.82 -28.29
N LEU A 369 -23.03 14.14 -28.23
CA LEU A 369 -22.20 13.83 -27.06
C LEU A 369 -22.72 14.52 -25.79
N GLN A 370 -23.13 15.78 -25.89
CA GLN A 370 -23.73 16.53 -24.79
C GLN A 370 -24.98 15.83 -24.26
N PHE A 371 -25.90 15.46 -25.15
CA PHE A 371 -27.11 14.74 -24.77
C PHE A 371 -26.79 13.42 -24.06
N MET A 372 -25.85 12.64 -24.61
CA MET A 372 -25.41 11.37 -24.02
C MET A 372 -24.81 11.56 -22.62
N PHE A 373 -24.02 12.61 -22.40
CA PHE A 373 -23.42 12.90 -21.11
C PHE A 373 -24.43 13.44 -20.09
N GLU A 374 -25.41 14.24 -20.51
CA GLU A 374 -26.39 14.81 -19.60
C GLU A 374 -27.42 13.78 -19.12
N ASN A 375 -27.76 12.82 -19.99
CA ASN A 375 -28.86 11.88 -19.78
C ASN A 375 -28.43 10.44 -19.57
N GLY A 376 -27.31 9.99 -20.16
CA GLY A 376 -26.89 8.58 -20.13
C GLY A 376 -26.76 8.02 -18.72
N TYR A 377 -26.01 8.69 -17.83
CA TYR A 377 -25.80 8.19 -16.46
C TYR A 377 -27.09 8.13 -15.64
N ARG A 378 -28.14 8.87 -16.02
CA ARG A 378 -29.46 8.83 -15.38
C ARG A 378 -30.22 7.54 -15.68
N VAL A 379 -29.88 6.86 -16.77
CA VAL A 379 -30.48 5.60 -17.25
C VAL A 379 -29.50 4.43 -17.21
N GLY A 380 -28.48 4.54 -16.37
CA GLY A 380 -27.49 3.49 -16.19
C GLY A 380 -26.39 3.44 -17.27
N MET A 381 -26.39 4.34 -18.27
CA MET A 381 -25.40 4.36 -19.36
C MET A 381 -24.26 5.34 -19.07
N ARG A 382 -23.12 4.81 -18.69
CA ARG A 382 -21.92 5.58 -18.33
C ARG A 382 -20.85 5.40 -19.40
N PHE A 383 -20.00 6.40 -19.56
CA PHE A 383 -19.01 6.43 -20.64
C PHE A 383 -17.59 6.44 -20.09
N ILE A 384 -16.74 5.57 -20.63
CA ILE A 384 -15.29 5.55 -20.39
C ILE A 384 -14.60 5.77 -21.73
N ILE A 385 -13.83 6.85 -21.82
CA ILE A 385 -13.35 7.38 -23.08
C ILE A 385 -11.84 7.53 -23.05
N GLY A 386 -11.15 6.78 -23.91
CA GLY A 386 -9.75 7.00 -24.22
C GLY A 386 -9.59 8.09 -25.26
N THR A 387 -8.65 9.00 -25.02
CA THR A 387 -8.25 10.02 -25.98
C THR A 387 -6.75 10.21 -25.93
N ASP A 388 -6.10 10.24 -27.09
CA ASP A 388 -4.70 10.61 -27.16
C ASP A 388 -4.54 12.09 -26.78
N TYR A 389 -3.37 12.43 -26.22
CA TYR A 389 -3.09 13.81 -25.79
C TYR A 389 -3.12 14.81 -26.95
N THR A 390 -2.72 14.41 -28.17
CA THR A 390 -2.68 15.34 -29.31
C THR A 390 -4.08 15.79 -29.69
N TYR A 391 -5.05 14.88 -29.72
CA TYR A 391 -6.44 15.21 -30.01
C TYR A 391 -7.05 16.10 -28.93
N ILE A 392 -6.94 15.72 -27.66
CA ILE A 392 -7.59 16.47 -26.59
C ILE A 392 -6.89 17.80 -26.27
N GLY A 393 -5.57 17.84 -26.39
CA GLY A 393 -4.74 18.97 -25.97
C GLY A 393 -4.73 20.12 -26.98
N THR A 394 -4.70 19.82 -28.28
CA THR A 394 -4.48 20.84 -29.32
C THR A 394 -5.65 21.03 -30.27
N SER A 395 -6.63 20.13 -30.29
CA SER A 395 -7.77 20.24 -31.22
C SER A 395 -8.67 21.45 -30.89
N ILE A 396 -9.17 22.07 -31.97
CA ILE A 396 -10.23 23.08 -31.94
C ILE A 396 -11.64 22.46 -32.02
N ASP A 397 -11.74 21.14 -32.19
CA ASP A 397 -13.02 20.45 -32.29
C ASP A 397 -13.87 20.64 -31.03
N PRO A 398 -15.20 20.80 -31.17
CA PRO A 398 -16.09 20.98 -30.03
C PRO A 398 -16.13 19.77 -29.07
N ILE A 399 -16.00 18.53 -29.59
CA ILE A 399 -16.02 17.28 -28.78
C ILE A 399 -14.89 17.25 -27.72
N PRO A 400 -13.60 17.40 -28.09
CA PRO A 400 -12.50 17.53 -27.13
C PRO A 400 -12.72 18.60 -26.06
N ARG A 401 -13.23 19.76 -26.46
CA ARG A 401 -13.51 20.87 -25.54
C ARG A 401 -14.61 20.52 -24.54
N TYR A 402 -15.65 19.83 -25.00
CA TYR A 402 -16.73 19.36 -24.16
C TYR A 402 -16.24 18.32 -23.14
N LEU A 403 -15.44 17.33 -23.57
CA LEU A 403 -14.85 16.33 -22.68
C LEU A 403 -13.99 16.96 -21.58
N LYS A 404 -13.11 17.90 -21.95
CA LYS A 404 -12.24 18.61 -20.99
C LYS A 404 -13.00 19.33 -19.89
N THR A 405 -14.23 19.75 -20.15
CA THR A 405 -15.02 20.53 -19.20
C THR A 405 -15.97 19.66 -18.37
N ASN A 406 -16.54 18.60 -18.97
CA ASN A 406 -17.69 17.89 -18.39
C ASN A 406 -17.38 16.50 -17.83
N VAL A 407 -16.21 15.93 -18.11
CA VAL A 407 -15.80 14.65 -17.51
C VAL A 407 -15.52 14.81 -16.02
N GLN A 408 -16.10 13.92 -15.22
CA GLN A 408 -15.98 13.90 -13.76
C GLN A 408 -14.64 13.32 -13.29
N TRP A 409 -14.25 12.19 -13.88
CA TRP A 409 -13.05 11.44 -13.52
C TRP A 409 -12.05 11.44 -14.67
N VAL A 410 -10.79 11.78 -14.39
CA VAL A 410 -9.75 11.75 -15.42
C VAL A 410 -8.58 10.92 -14.94
N ILE A 411 -8.13 9.97 -15.77
CA ILE A 411 -6.92 9.20 -15.56
C ILE A 411 -5.82 9.75 -16.47
N PHE A 412 -4.66 10.08 -15.89
CA PHE A 412 -3.49 10.55 -16.62
C PHE A 412 -2.36 9.52 -16.57
N GLY A 413 -1.99 8.98 -17.72
CA GLY A 413 -0.74 8.21 -17.93
C GLY A 413 0.45 9.12 -18.28
N MET A 414 0.45 10.34 -17.77
CA MET A 414 1.41 11.39 -18.11
C MET A 414 1.60 12.36 -16.93
N ARG A 415 2.52 13.32 -17.05
CA ARG A 415 2.67 14.39 -16.05
C ARG A 415 1.41 15.26 -15.99
N LEU A 416 0.97 15.58 -14.78
CA LEU A 416 -0.10 16.52 -14.49
C LEU A 416 0.23 17.96 -14.92
N MET A 417 1.51 18.30 -15.04
CA MET A 417 1.91 19.58 -15.65
C MET A 417 1.72 19.62 -17.17
N ASP A 418 1.76 18.47 -17.83
CA ASP A 418 1.69 18.39 -19.29
C ASP A 418 0.25 18.33 -19.81
N GLN A 419 -0.70 17.83 -19.01
CA GLN A 419 -2.12 17.72 -19.38
C GLN A 419 -2.84 19.08 -19.53
N THR A 420 -4.04 19.07 -20.12
CA THR A 420 -4.85 20.27 -20.46
C THR A 420 -6.29 20.25 -19.88
N PHE A 421 -6.65 19.24 -19.10
CA PHE A 421 -7.94 19.11 -18.42
C PHE A 421 -8.06 19.98 -17.16
N LEU A 422 -6.95 20.23 -16.47
CA LEU A 422 -6.90 20.80 -15.12
C LEU A 422 -5.94 21.98 -15.04
N ASP A 423 -6.20 22.89 -14.11
CA ASP A 423 -5.32 24.02 -13.83
C ASP A 423 -3.95 23.55 -13.31
N LYS A 424 -2.88 24.09 -13.91
CA LYS A 424 -1.51 23.60 -13.71
C LYS A 424 -0.82 24.11 -12.44
N GLY A 425 -1.41 25.07 -11.74
CA GLY A 425 -0.73 25.87 -10.69
C GLY A 425 -0.21 25.10 -9.47
N MET A 426 -0.56 23.82 -9.30
CA MET A 426 -0.20 23.02 -8.12
C MET A 426 0.81 21.89 -8.38
N TYR A 427 1.18 21.58 -9.62
CA TYR A 427 1.88 20.34 -9.95
C TYR A 427 3.34 20.50 -10.40
N ASN A 428 3.98 21.67 -10.19
CA ASN A 428 5.31 22.03 -10.73
C ASN A 428 6.49 21.07 -10.42
N ARG A 429 6.33 20.07 -9.55
CA ARG A 429 7.37 19.10 -9.18
C ARG A 429 6.95 17.65 -9.47
N ASP A 430 5.90 17.45 -10.25
CA ASP A 430 5.45 16.13 -10.60
C ASP A 430 6.44 15.42 -11.53
N VAL A 431 6.56 14.11 -11.35
CA VAL A 431 7.37 13.24 -12.20
C VAL A 431 6.42 12.46 -13.10
N ALA A 432 6.88 12.15 -14.31
CA ALA A 432 6.13 11.27 -15.19
C ALA A 432 5.88 9.94 -14.46
N PRO A 433 4.64 9.41 -14.50
CA PRO A 433 4.39 8.11 -13.92
C PRO A 433 5.09 7.04 -14.77
N ASP A 434 5.45 5.92 -14.14
CA ASP A 434 5.87 4.72 -14.86
C ASP A 434 4.70 4.18 -15.71
N LEU A 435 4.98 3.29 -16.67
CA LEU A 435 3.96 2.76 -17.59
C LEU A 435 2.76 2.09 -16.88
N ASP A 436 2.99 1.55 -15.69
CA ASP A 436 1.99 0.90 -14.85
C ASP A 436 1.51 1.78 -13.69
N GLN A 437 1.79 3.08 -13.76
CA GLN A 437 1.30 4.07 -12.82
C GLN A 437 0.45 5.12 -13.52
N VAL A 438 -0.55 5.64 -12.81
CA VAL A 438 -1.44 6.67 -13.31
C VAL A 438 -1.78 7.67 -12.23
N TYR A 439 -2.21 8.87 -12.62
CA TYR A 439 -2.89 9.78 -11.72
C TYR A 439 -4.39 9.73 -11.96
N LEU A 440 -5.17 9.41 -10.94
CA LEU A 440 -6.63 9.54 -10.94
C LEU A 440 -7.02 10.89 -10.34
N HIS A 441 -7.83 11.66 -11.07
CA HIS A 441 -8.29 12.99 -10.66
C HIS A 441 -9.82 13.07 -10.59
N SER A 442 -10.36 13.55 -9.46
CA SER A 442 -11.81 13.69 -9.17
C SER A 442 -12.36 15.12 -9.32
N ARG A 443 -11.61 15.98 -10.00
CA ARG A 443 -11.72 17.47 -10.05
C ARG A 443 -11.42 18.18 -8.73
N LYS A 444 -11.21 17.45 -7.63
CA LYS A 444 -10.88 18.01 -6.31
C LYS A 444 -9.58 17.45 -5.76
N GLU A 445 -9.35 16.16 -5.98
CA GLU A 445 -8.23 15.43 -5.43
C GLU A 445 -7.52 14.65 -6.54
N VAL A 446 -6.22 14.48 -6.34
CA VAL A 446 -5.33 13.65 -7.15
C VAL A 446 -4.84 12.51 -6.29
N ILE A 447 -4.90 11.31 -6.84
CA ILE A 447 -4.31 10.13 -6.24
C ILE A 447 -3.44 9.45 -7.29
N LYS A 448 -2.19 9.14 -6.93
CA LYS A 448 -1.30 8.34 -7.77
C LYS A 448 -1.57 6.86 -7.49
N LEU A 449 -1.82 6.09 -8.54
CA LEU A 449 -2.20 4.68 -8.48
C LEU A 449 -1.21 3.84 -9.28
N LYS A 450 -1.04 2.58 -8.88
CA LYS A 450 -0.49 1.51 -9.70
C LYS A 450 -1.63 0.69 -10.31
N ILE A 451 -1.53 0.42 -11.58
CA ILE A 451 -2.45 -0.42 -12.36
C ILE A 451 -1.74 -1.69 -12.81
N SER A 452 -2.51 -2.68 -13.27
CA SER A 452 -1.90 -3.90 -13.79
C SER A 452 -1.11 -3.63 -15.08
N LYS A 453 0.02 -4.30 -15.27
CA LYS A 453 0.72 -4.33 -16.55
C LYS A 453 -0.01 -5.22 -17.56
N ASN A 454 -0.17 -4.71 -18.77
CA ASN A 454 -0.47 -5.50 -19.95
C ASN A 454 0.82 -6.21 -20.37
N LYS A 455 0.85 -7.55 -20.26
CA LYS A 455 1.95 -8.40 -20.70
C LYS A 455 1.56 -9.12 -21.97
#